data_AF-A0A327TPG1-F1
#
_entry.id   AF-A0A327TPG1-F1
#
_cell.length_a   1.000
_cell.length_b   1.000
_cell.length_c   1.000
_cell.angle_alpha   90.00
_cell.angle_beta   90.00
_cell.angle_gamma   90.00
#
_symmetry.space_group_name_H-M   'P 1'
#
loop_
_entity.id
_entity.type
_entity.pdbx_description
1 polymer ?
#
loop_
_entity_poly.entity_id
_entity_poly.type
_entity_poly.pdbx_seq_one_letter_code
_entity_poly.pdbx_strand_id
1 'polypeptide(L)'
;MAAHPADPADPAYSAAPAGPVPAGPERRCLPLAAAPGAVARSREFTRGALRTWGWLAAPDEGTRAAAQDVLLMTSELVTNACQHAAGPYALELTRYGPLLRVAVRDADDRPPVLRPPAEPARPGGHGLRVVDRLAAAWGSEPAVGGGKTVWLEIVRPPAEP
;
A
#
# COMPACT_ATOMS: atom_id res chain seq x y z
N MET A 1 -54.38 -35.81 15.33
CA MET A 1 -53.40 -34.80 14.89
C MET A 1 -52.04 -35.22 15.40
N ALA A 2 -51.31 -36.02 14.62
CA ALA A 2 -49.96 -36.46 14.92
C ALA A 2 -49.30 -36.83 13.59
N ALA A 3 -48.19 -36.20 13.26
CA ALA A 3 -47.32 -36.61 12.17
C ALA A 3 -45.87 -36.55 12.68
N HIS A 4 -45.20 -37.70 12.57
CA HIS A 4 -43.79 -37.95 12.84
C HIS A 4 -42.96 -37.63 11.56
N PRO A 5 -41.61 -37.75 11.56
CA PRO A 5 -40.68 -36.81 10.96
C PRO A 5 -40.30 -37.17 9.50
N ALA A 6 -39.61 -36.27 8.80
CA ALA A 6 -38.89 -36.60 7.57
C ALA A 6 -37.39 -36.36 7.79
N ASP A 7 -36.60 -37.38 7.48
CA ASP A 7 -35.14 -37.44 7.38
C ASP A 7 -34.83 -38.05 5.99
N PRO A 8 -33.58 -38.12 5.50
CA PRO A 8 -32.71 -37.08 4.94
C PRO A 8 -32.46 -37.28 3.42
N ALA A 9 -31.60 -36.40 2.88
CA ALA A 9 -30.74 -36.58 1.70
C ALA A 9 -31.36 -36.35 0.31
N ASP A 10 -31.00 -35.20 -0.27
CA ASP A 10 -30.99 -35.00 -1.72
C ASP A 10 -29.55 -34.61 -2.16
N PRO A 11 -28.85 -35.44 -2.97
CA PRO A 11 -27.49 -35.18 -3.40
C PRO A 11 -27.48 -34.55 -4.79
N ALA A 12 -27.41 -33.22 -4.85
CA ALA A 12 -27.15 -32.52 -6.12
C ALA A 12 -26.34 -31.24 -5.92
N TYR A 13 -25.19 -31.32 -5.24
CA TYR A 13 -24.14 -30.31 -5.42
C TYR A 13 -23.20 -30.80 -6.53
N SER A 14 -23.57 -30.53 -7.77
CA SER A 14 -22.64 -30.61 -8.89
C SER A 14 -21.57 -29.54 -8.66
N ALA A 15 -20.39 -29.94 -8.21
CA ALA A 15 -19.26 -29.05 -8.10
C ALA A 15 -18.85 -28.61 -9.51
N ALA A 16 -19.20 -27.38 -9.87
CA ALA A 16 -18.62 -26.69 -11.01
C ALA A 16 -17.08 -26.73 -10.88
N PRO A 17 -16.32 -26.87 -11.98
CA PRO A 17 -14.87 -26.85 -11.91
C PRO A 17 -14.45 -25.53 -11.27
N ALA A 18 -13.67 -25.62 -10.19
CA ALA A 18 -13.07 -24.45 -9.56
C ALA A 18 -12.31 -23.69 -10.65
N GLY A 19 -12.82 -22.51 -11.02
CA GLY A 19 -12.05 -21.54 -11.79
C GLY A 19 -10.72 -21.26 -11.08
N PRO A 20 -9.71 -20.71 -11.76
CA PRO A 20 -8.44 -20.40 -11.13
C PRO A 20 -8.71 -19.64 -9.83
N VAL A 21 -8.26 -20.22 -8.71
CA VAL A 21 -8.36 -19.58 -7.39
C VAL A 21 -7.81 -18.17 -7.55
N PRO A 22 -8.57 -17.11 -7.25
CA PRO A 22 -8.03 -15.76 -7.35
C PRO A 22 -6.76 -15.72 -6.50
N ALA A 23 -5.63 -15.39 -7.13
CA ALA A 23 -4.37 -15.29 -6.42
C ALA A 23 -4.58 -14.31 -5.27
N GLY A 24 -4.40 -14.80 -4.03
CA GLY A 24 -4.52 -13.97 -2.84
C GLY A 24 -3.57 -12.78 -2.88
N PRO A 25 -3.69 -11.84 -1.93
CA PRO A 25 -2.84 -10.66 -1.91
C PRO A 25 -1.36 -11.03 -1.92
N GLU A 26 -0.59 -10.42 -2.82
CA GLU A 26 0.87 -10.58 -2.81
C GLU A 26 1.47 -9.49 -1.92
N ARG A 27 2.13 -9.92 -0.84
CA ARG A 27 2.77 -9.02 0.14
C ARG A 27 4.29 -9.12 0.05
N ARG A 28 4.95 -7.97 0.15
CA ARG A 28 6.40 -7.87 0.29
C ARG A 28 6.75 -6.92 1.42
N CYS A 29 7.63 -7.35 2.33
CA CYS A 29 8.07 -6.56 3.47
C CYS A 29 9.58 -6.30 3.41
N LEU A 30 9.97 -5.08 3.71
CA LEU A 30 11.35 -4.65 3.88
C LEU A 30 11.54 -4.15 5.32
N PRO A 31 12.34 -4.84 6.14
CA PRO A 31 12.81 -4.30 7.40
C PRO A 31 13.65 -3.04 7.18
N LEU A 32 13.29 -1.98 7.89
CA LEU A 32 13.99 -0.70 7.87
C LEU A 32 14.64 -0.43 9.22
N ALA A 33 15.61 0.47 9.18
CA ALA A 33 16.19 1.10 10.35
C ALA A 33 16.29 2.58 10.05
N ALA A 34 16.20 3.41 11.09
CA ALA A 34 16.38 4.85 11.02
C ALA A 34 17.85 5.21 10.74
N ALA A 35 18.29 4.94 9.51
CA ALA A 35 19.68 5.08 9.09
C ALA A 35 19.77 5.80 7.73
N PRO A 36 20.92 6.44 7.43
CA PRO A 36 21.19 6.97 6.10
C PRO A 36 20.88 5.93 5.01
N GLY A 37 20.20 6.35 3.95
CA GLY A 37 19.83 5.47 2.83
C GLY A 37 18.51 4.70 2.99
N ALA A 38 17.76 4.85 4.09
CA ALA A 38 16.43 4.23 4.25
C ALA A 38 15.48 4.56 3.07
N VAL A 39 15.49 5.82 2.61
CA VAL A 39 14.70 6.26 1.43
C VAL A 39 15.15 5.55 0.16
N ALA A 40 16.46 5.51 -0.11
CA ALA A 40 17.00 4.87 -1.31
C ALA A 40 16.68 3.37 -1.36
N ARG A 41 16.86 2.66 -0.24
CA ARG A 41 16.49 1.24 -0.12
C ARG A 41 15.01 0.99 -0.32
N SER A 42 14.17 1.83 0.28
CA SER A 42 12.70 1.75 0.15
C SER A 42 12.24 1.97 -1.29
N ARG A 43 12.82 2.96 -1.96
CA ARG A 43 12.55 3.25 -3.38
C ARG A 43 12.98 2.10 -4.27
N GLU A 44 14.15 1.50 -4.03
CA GLU A 44 14.62 0.38 -4.85
C GLU A 44 13.81 -0.90 -4.62
N PHE A 45 13.47 -1.20 -3.38
CA PHE A 45 12.57 -2.31 -3.05
C PHE A 45 11.21 -2.16 -3.73
N THR A 46 10.64 -0.96 -3.69
CA THR A 46 9.39 -0.63 -4.36
C THR A 46 9.50 -0.75 -5.87
N ARG A 47 10.59 -0.25 -6.46
CA ARG A 47 10.87 -0.40 -7.90
C ARG A 47 10.95 -1.87 -8.30
N GLY A 48 11.62 -2.70 -7.49
CA GLY A 48 11.71 -4.14 -7.71
C GLY A 48 10.32 -4.81 -7.72
N ALA A 49 9.46 -4.46 -6.76
CA ALA A 49 8.09 -4.97 -6.69
C ALA A 49 7.25 -4.52 -7.90
N LEU A 50 7.27 -3.22 -8.24
CA LEU A 50 6.55 -2.66 -9.40
C LEU A 50 7.03 -3.29 -10.72
N ARG A 51 8.31 -3.63 -10.85
CA ARG A 51 8.83 -4.39 -11.99
C ARG A 51 8.24 -5.79 -12.03
N THR A 52 8.29 -6.53 -10.92
CA THR A 52 7.72 -7.89 -10.86
C THR A 52 6.22 -7.91 -11.12
N TRP A 53 5.49 -6.87 -10.68
CA TRP A 53 4.05 -6.74 -10.89
C TRP A 53 3.67 -6.12 -12.24
N GLY A 54 4.65 -5.87 -13.11
CA GLY A 54 4.42 -5.42 -14.48
C GLY A 54 3.90 -4.00 -14.60
N TRP A 55 4.20 -3.13 -13.63
CA TRP A 55 3.87 -1.70 -13.71
C TRP A 55 4.89 -0.93 -14.56
N LEU A 56 6.19 -1.24 -14.38
CA LEU A 56 7.27 -0.50 -15.07
C LEU A 56 7.46 -0.90 -16.54
N ALA A 57 7.04 -2.11 -16.90
CA ALA A 57 7.10 -2.62 -18.26
C ALA A 57 5.73 -2.58 -18.95
N ALA A 58 4.77 -1.85 -18.39
CA ALA A 58 3.44 -1.71 -18.96
C ALA A 58 3.51 -0.94 -20.30
N PRO A 59 2.72 -1.36 -21.31
CA PRO A 59 2.71 -0.68 -22.61
C PRO A 59 2.09 0.72 -22.50
N ASP A 60 1.11 0.90 -21.62
CA ASP A 60 0.41 2.16 -21.42
C ASP A 60 1.24 3.15 -20.58
N GLU A 61 1.24 4.42 -20.99
CA GLU A 61 1.95 5.50 -20.29
C GLU A 61 1.34 5.76 -18.91
N GLY A 62 0.01 5.61 -18.76
CA GLY A 62 -0.71 5.81 -17.50
C GLY A 62 -0.18 4.93 -16.37
N THR A 63 -0.01 3.62 -16.60
CA THR A 63 0.54 2.70 -15.61
C THR A 63 2.00 3.01 -15.30
N ARG A 64 2.81 3.39 -16.31
CA ARG A 64 4.22 3.77 -16.08
C ARG A 64 4.34 5.07 -15.27
N ALA A 65 3.47 6.04 -15.51
CA ALA A 65 3.37 7.26 -14.73
C ALA A 65 2.93 6.97 -13.28
N ALA A 66 1.87 6.17 -13.10
CA ALA A 66 1.42 5.73 -11.78
C ALA A 66 2.52 4.99 -11.00
N ALA A 67 3.39 4.23 -11.69
CA ALA A 67 4.55 3.61 -11.07
C ALA A 67 5.58 4.64 -10.56
N GLN A 68 5.77 5.76 -11.26
CA GLN A 68 6.62 6.85 -10.76
C GLN A 68 5.98 7.54 -9.54
N ASP A 69 4.66 7.72 -9.56
CA ASP A 69 3.91 8.29 -8.43
C ASP A 69 4.04 7.42 -7.18
N VAL A 70 3.93 6.09 -7.32
CA VAL A 70 4.21 5.15 -6.21
C VAL A 70 5.61 5.37 -5.65
N LEU A 71 6.64 5.45 -6.50
CA LEU A 71 8.03 5.62 -6.05
C LEU A 71 8.24 6.96 -5.33
N LEU A 72 7.59 8.02 -5.83
CA LEU A 72 7.61 9.34 -5.23
C LEU A 72 6.93 9.30 -3.85
N MET A 73 5.68 8.85 -3.79
CA MET A 73 4.92 8.80 -2.54
C MET A 73 5.57 7.89 -1.48
N THR A 74 6.14 6.74 -1.88
CA THR A 74 6.92 5.90 -0.95
C THR A 74 8.10 6.68 -0.37
N SER A 75 8.80 7.45 -1.21
CA SER A 75 9.93 8.27 -0.74
C SER A 75 9.47 9.35 0.23
N GLU A 76 8.31 9.95 0.01
CA GLU A 76 7.72 10.95 0.91
C GLU A 76 7.30 10.33 2.25
N LEU A 77 6.65 9.16 2.26
CA LEU A 77 6.28 8.48 3.51
C LEU A 77 7.50 8.10 4.35
N VAL A 78 8.53 7.54 3.72
CA VAL A 78 9.77 7.14 4.41
C VAL A 78 10.54 8.36 4.89
N THR A 79 10.60 9.43 4.08
CA THR A 79 11.19 10.72 4.48
C THR A 79 10.48 11.28 5.71
N ASN A 80 9.14 11.29 5.73
CA ASN A 80 8.37 11.76 6.87
C ASN A 80 8.66 10.94 8.13
N ALA A 81 8.72 9.61 8.02
CA ALA A 81 9.07 8.74 9.16
C ALA A 81 10.48 9.05 9.68
N CYS A 82 11.45 9.29 8.79
CA CYS A 82 12.82 9.66 9.18
C CYS A 82 12.92 11.06 9.83
N GLN A 83 12.16 12.04 9.34
CA GLN A 83 12.29 13.44 9.77
C GLN A 83 11.37 13.83 10.94
N HIS A 84 10.25 13.15 11.09
CA HIS A 84 9.16 13.58 11.99
C HIS A 84 8.74 12.52 13.01
N ALA A 85 9.25 11.30 12.92
CA ALA A 85 9.03 10.22 13.89
C ALA A 85 10.37 9.71 14.44
N ALA A 86 10.33 8.61 15.20
CA ALA A 86 11.53 7.87 15.65
C ALA A 86 12.22 7.05 14.54
N GLY A 87 11.86 7.32 13.27
CA GLY A 87 12.32 6.60 12.09
C GLY A 87 11.52 5.34 11.76
N PRO A 88 11.56 4.90 10.49
CA PRO A 88 10.80 3.73 10.05
C PRO A 88 11.50 2.43 10.44
N TYR A 89 10.71 1.44 10.85
CA TYR A 89 11.18 0.08 11.11
C TYR A 89 10.72 -0.94 10.06
N ALA A 90 9.70 -0.61 9.24
CA ALA A 90 9.27 -1.47 8.15
C ALA A 90 8.61 -0.68 7.00
N LEU A 91 8.80 -1.19 5.79
CA LEU A 91 8.01 -0.87 4.60
C LEU A 91 7.31 -2.16 4.16
N GLU A 92 6.01 -2.08 3.92
CA GLU A 92 5.19 -3.17 3.39
C GLU A 92 4.48 -2.72 2.11
N LEU A 93 4.54 -3.57 1.09
CA LEU A 93 3.82 -3.41 -0.17
C LEU A 93 2.84 -4.58 -0.28
N THR A 94 1.55 -4.29 -0.44
CA THR A 94 0.53 -5.33 -0.63
C THR A 94 -0.28 -5.05 -1.89
N ARG A 95 -0.26 -6.01 -2.82
CA ARG A 95 -1.04 -5.97 -4.06
C ARG A 95 -2.34 -6.77 -3.91
N TYR A 96 -3.47 -6.11 -4.08
CA TYR A 96 -4.82 -6.68 -4.12
C TYR A 96 -5.40 -6.48 -5.53
N GLY A 97 -5.10 -7.40 -6.46
CA GLY A 97 -5.47 -7.21 -7.86
C GLY A 97 -4.88 -5.91 -8.43
N PRO A 98 -5.69 -4.92 -8.86
CA PRO A 98 -5.21 -3.63 -9.34
C PRO A 98 -4.82 -2.65 -8.22
N LEU A 99 -5.26 -2.87 -6.98
CA LEU A 99 -4.98 -1.99 -5.86
C LEU A 99 -3.60 -2.31 -5.27
N LEU A 100 -2.75 -1.29 -5.12
CA LEU A 100 -1.48 -1.38 -4.42
C LEU A 100 -1.55 -0.53 -3.14
N ARG A 101 -1.35 -1.18 -1.98
CA ARG A 101 -1.15 -0.51 -0.70
C ARG A 101 0.34 -0.44 -0.38
N VAL A 102 0.81 0.76 -0.02
CA VAL A 102 2.16 1.01 0.51
C VAL A 102 2.00 1.44 1.97
N ALA A 103 2.68 0.77 2.89
CA ALA A 103 2.59 1.03 4.31
C ALA A 103 3.98 1.19 4.93
N VAL A 104 4.22 2.29 5.63
CA VAL A 104 5.44 2.55 6.40
C VAL A 104 5.08 2.53 7.88
N ARG A 105 5.85 1.76 8.65
CA ARG A 105 5.67 1.69 10.10
C ARG A 105 6.80 2.39 10.83
N ASP A 106 6.46 3.16 11.85
CA ASP A 106 7.39 3.85 12.73
C ASP A 106 6.93 3.73 14.20
N ALA A 107 7.85 3.97 15.14
CA ALA A 107 7.60 3.77 16.57
C ALA A 107 6.96 4.99 17.27
N ASP A 108 6.51 6.00 16.52
CA ASP A 108 5.90 7.21 17.08
C ASP A 108 4.37 7.15 16.98
N ASP A 109 3.67 7.23 18.11
CA ASP A 109 2.21 7.16 18.18
C ASP A 109 1.51 8.39 17.60
N ARG A 110 2.23 9.49 17.38
CA ARG A 110 1.63 10.74 16.89
C ARG A 110 1.20 10.58 15.43
N PRO A 111 -0.07 10.89 15.09
CA PRO A 111 -0.53 10.80 13.71
C PRO A 111 0.22 11.78 12.80
N PRO A 112 0.38 11.45 11.50
CA PRO A 112 0.92 12.37 10.52
C PRO A 112 0.00 13.60 10.40
N VAL A 113 0.60 14.79 10.45
CA VAL A 113 -0.16 16.05 10.34
C VAL A 113 -0.03 16.61 8.94
N LEU A 114 -1.14 16.64 8.19
CA LEU A 114 -1.23 17.38 6.94
C LEU A 114 -1.22 18.88 7.27
N ARG A 115 -0.12 19.56 6.95
CA ARG A 115 0.02 20.99 7.24
C ARG A 115 -0.60 21.84 6.12
N PRO A 116 -1.31 22.94 6.41
CA PRO A 116 -1.76 23.90 5.39
C PRO A 116 -0.56 24.50 4.65
N PRO A 117 -0.74 24.98 3.40
CA PRO A 117 0.32 25.58 2.58
C PRO A 117 1.22 26.47 3.43
N ALA A 118 2.48 26.04 3.58
CA ALA A 118 3.45 26.92 4.23
C ALA A 118 3.74 28.05 3.24
N GLU A 119 4.00 29.25 3.77
CA GLU A 119 4.59 30.33 2.99
C GLU A 119 5.78 29.78 2.17
N PRO A 120 5.97 30.25 0.92
CA PRO A 120 6.95 29.70 -0.02
C PRO A 120 8.42 29.67 0.47
N ALA A 121 8.71 30.22 1.66
CA ALA A 121 10.04 30.31 2.25
C ALA A 121 10.43 29.20 3.25
N ARG A 122 9.56 28.22 3.58
CA ARG A 122 9.92 27.10 4.46
C ARG A 122 10.32 25.83 3.69
N PRO A 123 11.57 25.35 3.79
CA PRO A 123 11.95 24.03 3.31
C PRO A 123 11.22 22.94 4.12
N GLY A 124 10.49 22.06 3.43
CA GLY A 124 9.80 20.90 4.03
C GLY A 124 8.29 21.08 4.19
N GLY A 125 7.57 19.95 4.29
CA GLY A 125 6.11 19.93 4.51
C GLY A 125 5.25 19.68 3.26
N HIS A 126 5.86 19.30 2.14
CA HIS A 126 5.13 18.93 0.92
C HIS A 126 4.79 17.43 0.84
N GLY A 127 5.50 16.57 1.58
CA GLY A 127 5.43 15.12 1.38
C GLY A 127 4.03 14.53 1.51
N LEU A 128 3.31 14.83 2.60
CA LEU A 128 1.93 14.36 2.76
C LEU A 128 0.96 14.99 1.75
N ARG A 129 1.27 16.18 1.19
CA ARG A 129 0.43 16.77 0.13
C ARG A 129 0.62 16.08 -1.20
N VAL A 130 1.83 15.59 -1.49
CA VAL A 130 2.09 14.78 -2.68
C VAL A 130 1.30 13.48 -2.57
N VAL A 131 1.33 12.83 -1.40
CA VAL A 131 0.51 11.64 -1.12
C VAL A 131 -0.98 11.95 -1.25
N ASP A 132 -1.45 13.03 -0.63
CA ASP A 132 -2.86 13.45 -0.66
C ASP A 132 -3.41 13.70 -2.07
N ARG A 133 -2.55 14.18 -2.99
CA ARG A 133 -2.94 14.46 -4.38
C ARG A 133 -2.90 13.25 -5.30
N LEU A 134 -1.97 12.31 -5.07
CA LEU A 134 -1.69 11.22 -5.99
C LEU A 134 -2.28 9.88 -5.55
N ALA A 135 -2.50 9.68 -4.25
CA ALA A 135 -3.08 8.47 -3.73
C ALA A 135 -4.61 8.44 -3.96
N ALA A 136 -5.15 7.24 -4.20
CA ALA A 136 -6.59 7.02 -4.19
C ALA A 136 -7.16 7.12 -2.77
N ALA A 137 -6.38 6.65 -1.78
CA ALA A 137 -6.66 6.81 -0.37
C ALA A 137 -5.35 6.80 0.42
N TRP A 138 -5.32 7.46 1.57
CA TRP A 138 -4.19 7.37 2.50
C TRP A 138 -4.67 7.62 3.93
N GLY A 139 -3.87 7.20 4.90
CA GLY A 139 -4.20 7.40 6.29
C GLY A 139 -3.12 6.90 7.24
N SER A 140 -3.48 6.85 8.52
CA SER A 140 -2.64 6.26 9.56
C SER A 140 -3.47 5.46 10.53
N GLU A 141 -2.91 4.35 11.01
CA GLU A 141 -3.52 3.48 12.01
C GLU A 141 -2.50 3.16 13.11
N PRO A 142 -2.91 3.06 14.39
CA PRO A 142 -2.02 2.61 15.47
C PRO A 142 -1.50 1.21 15.18
N ALA A 143 -0.20 0.98 15.45
CA ALA A 143 0.39 -0.35 15.33
C ALA A 143 0.18 -1.14 16.63
N VAL A 144 -0.07 -2.45 16.51
CA VAL A 144 -0.15 -3.34 17.67
C VAL A 144 1.22 -3.38 18.36
N GLY A 145 1.26 -3.02 19.64
CA GLY A 145 2.51 -2.92 20.42
C GLY A 145 3.17 -1.55 20.40
N GLY A 146 2.51 -0.52 19.84
CA GLY A 146 2.99 0.86 19.83
C GLY A 146 3.55 1.32 18.49
N GLY A 147 3.55 2.63 18.29
CA GLY A 147 3.83 3.29 17.03
C GLY A 147 2.63 3.36 16.10
N LYS A 148 2.89 3.68 14.84
CA LYS A 148 1.86 3.79 13.81
C LYS A 148 2.27 3.17 12.50
N THR A 149 1.26 2.88 11.69
CA THR A 149 1.40 2.60 10.26
C THR A 149 0.81 3.78 9.49
N VAL A 150 1.64 4.47 8.72
CA VAL A 150 1.16 5.43 7.71
C VAL A 150 1.09 4.71 6.38
N TRP A 151 -0.04 4.79 5.70
CA TRP A 151 -0.30 4.02 4.49
C TRP A 151 -0.93 4.87 3.41
N LEU A 152 -0.76 4.42 2.17
CA LEU A 152 -1.44 4.93 1.00
C LEU A 152 -1.86 3.78 0.09
N GLU A 153 -2.83 4.05 -0.75
CA GLU A 153 -3.39 3.14 -1.73
C GLU A 153 -3.44 3.83 -3.09
N ILE A 154 -3.10 3.10 -4.14
CA ILE A 154 -3.21 3.55 -5.52
C ILE A 154 -3.73 2.41 -6.38
N VAL A 155 -4.64 2.74 -7.28
CA VAL A 155 -5.22 1.78 -8.23
C VAL A 155 -4.39 1.84 -9.50
N ARG A 156 -3.94 0.68 -9.98
CA ARG A 156 -3.35 0.55 -11.30
C ARG A 156 -4.37 1.04 -12.33
N PRO A 157 -4.04 2.04 -13.16
CA PRO A 157 -4.92 2.45 -14.25
C PRO A 157 -5.28 1.24 -15.13
N PRO A 158 -6.49 1.18 -15.69
CA PRO A 158 -6.78 0.21 -16.74
C PRO A 158 -5.82 0.44 -17.91
N ALA A 159 -5.39 -0.64 -18.57
CA ALA A 159 -4.62 -0.50 -19.79
C ALA A 159 -5.45 0.30 -20.81
N GLU A 160 -4.90 1.39 -21.32
CA GLU A 160 -5.49 2.06 -22.48
C GLU A 160 -5.42 1.10 -23.69
N PRO A 161 -6.49 1.00 -24.49
CA PRO A 161 -6.57 0.10 -25.63
C PRO A 161 -5.58 0.44 -26.76
#